data_AF-A0A964HCZ7-F1
#
_entry.id   AF-A0A964HCZ7-F1
#
_cell.length_a   1.000
_cell.length_b   1.000
_cell.length_c   1.000
_cell.angle_alpha   90.00
_cell.angle_beta   90.00
_cell.angle_gamma   90.00
#
_symmetry.space_group_name_H-M   'P 1'
#
loop_
_entity.id
_entity.type
_entity.pdbx_description
1 polymer ?
#
loop_
_entity_poly.entity_id
_entity_poly.type
_entity_poly.pdbx_seq_one_letter_code
_entity_poly.pdbx_strand_id
1 'polypeptide(L)'
;MMKKITIAAVALLVIGSLALAAARPADQRSFGAYVPGMLIIKLKPALRGAYPALTKAAPRTALGIPVLDGLSAKHGVTRIEPAFYDPRIAENKLAVRHGLDLMYVLHFDAKADVEAVWRDYQDNPAVAAASPNGIRQYCYTPDDPQLGSQWHLAKIQAQAAWDVTQGDSAVVLAIVDSGCDWTHVDLAGNSWINAAEDINHNGVFDNSPAASGGDLDGIDDDGNGLIDDVVGWDFTDNDNDPYPDGDPSDHGTHCNGCAAATTDNGIGVAGPGFDCRRISFRCTAGG
;
A
#
# COMPACT_ATOMS: atom_id res chain seq x y z
N MET A 1 21.87 69.82 17.39
CA MET A 1 22.02 69.60 15.94
C MET A 1 22.22 68.11 15.74
N MET A 2 21.43 67.48 14.85
CA MET A 2 21.47 66.04 14.47
C MET A 2 20.97 65.06 15.55
N LYS A 3 20.24 63.97 15.26
CA LYS A 3 19.47 63.47 14.10
C LYS A 3 18.51 62.45 14.73
N LYS A 4 17.19 62.53 14.46
CA LYS A 4 16.25 61.45 14.81
C LYS A 4 16.48 60.31 13.82
N ILE A 5 16.88 59.13 14.32
CA ILE A 5 16.96 57.90 13.53
C ILE A 5 15.63 57.17 13.72
N THR A 6 14.85 57.14 12.65
CA THR A 6 13.61 56.35 12.55
C THR A 6 14.01 54.90 12.30
N ILE A 7 13.82 54.01 13.27
CA ILE A 7 13.98 52.57 13.07
C ILE A 7 12.67 52.06 12.45
N ALA A 8 12.72 51.71 11.17
CA ALA A 8 11.63 51.01 10.50
C ALA A 8 11.61 49.56 10.99
N ALA A 9 10.56 49.17 11.72
CA ALA A 9 10.29 47.79 12.05
C ALA A 9 9.85 47.06 10.77
N VAL A 10 10.74 46.26 10.19
CA VAL A 10 10.38 45.29 9.15
C VAL A 10 9.75 44.10 9.85
N ALA A 11 8.41 44.02 9.80
CA ALA A 11 7.69 42.82 10.19
C ALA A 11 7.96 41.74 9.14
N LEU A 12 8.89 40.83 9.44
CA LEU A 12 9.11 39.62 8.65
C LEU A 12 7.95 38.66 8.95
N LEU A 13 7.06 38.50 7.97
CA LEU A 13 5.94 37.56 8.03
C LEU A 13 6.51 36.14 7.91
N VAL A 14 6.74 35.47 9.04
CA VAL A 14 7.08 34.05 9.07
C VAL A 14 5.81 33.28 8.76
N ILE A 15 5.65 32.86 7.50
CA ILE A 15 4.64 31.87 7.11
C ILE A 15 5.20 30.52 7.57
N GLY A 16 4.94 30.17 8.82
CA GLY A 16 5.13 28.82 9.32
C GLY A 16 4.12 27.90 8.63
N SER A 17 4.58 27.04 7.74
CA SER A 17 3.79 25.91 7.25
C SER A 17 3.67 24.90 8.38
N LEU A 18 2.68 25.12 9.25
CA LEU A 18 2.19 24.10 10.16
C LEU A 18 1.49 23.06 9.27
N ALA A 19 2.21 22.00 8.91
CA ALA A 19 1.61 20.79 8.37
C ALA A 19 0.80 20.15 9.48
N LEU A 20 -0.43 20.64 9.67
CA LEU A 20 -1.45 19.95 10.43
C LEU A 20 -1.67 18.64 9.68
N ALA A 21 -1.27 17.52 10.29
CA ALA A 21 -1.64 16.19 9.82
C ALA A 21 -3.16 16.13 9.78
N ALA A 22 -3.72 16.45 8.61
CA ALA A 22 -5.14 16.32 8.36
C ALA A 22 -5.44 14.83 8.48
N ALA A 23 -6.19 14.47 9.51
CA ALA A 23 -6.92 13.21 9.49
C ALA A 23 -7.64 13.15 8.14
N ARG A 24 -7.34 12.13 7.33
CA ARG A 24 -7.94 11.94 6.01
C ARG A 24 -9.46 12.15 6.13
N PRO A 25 -10.06 13.06 5.35
CA PRO A 25 -11.51 13.22 5.36
C PRO A 25 -12.13 11.85 5.05
N ALA A 26 -13.19 11.50 5.76
CA ALA A 26 -13.89 10.22 5.67
C ALA A 26 -14.60 9.96 4.31
N ASP A 27 -14.24 10.70 3.26
CA ASP A 27 -14.96 10.82 1.98
C ASP A 27 -14.05 10.72 0.75
N GLN A 28 -12.92 10.03 0.87
CA GLN A 28 -12.05 9.68 -0.26
C GLN A 28 -11.78 8.18 -0.26
N ARG A 29 -12.83 7.36 -0.19
CA ARG A 29 -12.73 5.99 -0.67
C ARG A 29 -12.92 6.03 -2.18
N SER A 30 -11.83 6.19 -2.92
CA SER A 30 -11.84 5.80 -4.33
C SER A 30 -12.15 4.31 -4.35
N PHE A 31 -13.32 3.96 -4.88
CA PHE A 31 -13.55 2.57 -5.25
C PHE A 31 -12.47 2.21 -6.28
N GLY A 32 -11.78 1.08 -6.09
CA GLY A 32 -10.95 0.50 -7.14
C GLY A 32 -11.78 0.17 -8.38
N ALA A 33 -11.18 -0.42 -9.42
CA ALA A 33 -11.91 -0.73 -10.66
C ALA A 33 -13.22 -1.51 -10.38
N TYR A 34 -14.34 -1.04 -10.94
CA TYR A 34 -15.67 -1.64 -10.78
C TYR A 34 -16.37 -1.77 -12.13
N VAL A 35 -17.35 -2.66 -12.20
CA VAL A 35 -18.22 -2.83 -13.37
C VAL A 35 -19.21 -1.66 -13.42
N PRO A 36 -19.17 -0.80 -14.46
CA PRO A 36 -20.10 0.32 -14.57
C PRO A 36 -21.56 -0.15 -14.59
N GLY A 37 -22.45 0.63 -13.99
CA GLY A 37 -23.88 0.34 -13.96
C GLY A 37 -24.30 -0.78 -13.00
N MET A 38 -23.43 -1.21 -12.09
CA MET A 38 -23.72 -2.27 -11.12
C MET A 38 -23.40 -1.86 -9.67
N LEU A 39 -24.37 -2.07 -8.77
CA LEU A 39 -24.20 -1.92 -7.32
C LEU A 39 -24.63 -3.21 -6.62
N ILE A 40 -23.84 -3.68 -5.65
CA ILE A 40 -24.20 -4.76 -4.74
C ILE A 40 -24.74 -4.14 -3.45
N ILE A 41 -25.92 -4.56 -3.02
CA ILE A 41 -26.46 -4.22 -1.69
C ILE A 41 -26.65 -5.48 -0.87
N LYS A 42 -26.56 -5.33 0.45
CA LYS A 42 -26.96 -6.31 1.45
C LYS A 42 -28.08 -5.72 2.29
N LEU A 43 -29.23 -6.37 2.35
CA LEU A 43 -30.33 -5.94 3.22
C LEU A 43 -30.07 -6.28 4.68
N LYS A 44 -30.68 -5.51 5.59
CA LYS A 44 -30.64 -5.83 7.02
C LYS A 44 -31.33 -7.17 7.31
N PRO A 45 -30.81 -7.97 8.27
CA PRO A 45 -31.40 -9.27 8.62
C PRO A 45 -32.89 -9.22 8.99
N ALA A 46 -33.36 -8.10 9.55
CA ALA A 46 -34.77 -7.90 9.91
C ALA A 46 -35.74 -7.93 8.71
N LEU A 47 -35.24 -7.75 7.48
CA LEU A 47 -36.04 -7.80 6.25
C LEU A 47 -36.12 -9.21 5.63
N ARG A 48 -35.45 -10.20 6.25
CA ARG A 48 -35.48 -11.58 5.76
C ARG A 48 -36.90 -12.13 5.78
N GLY A 49 -37.35 -12.64 4.63
CA GLY A 49 -38.70 -13.21 4.48
C GLY A 49 -39.83 -12.20 4.55
N ALA A 50 -39.55 -10.91 4.78
CA ALA A 50 -40.57 -9.84 4.77
C ALA A 50 -41.07 -9.55 3.35
N TYR A 51 -40.26 -9.88 2.34
CA TYR A 51 -40.58 -9.68 0.93
C TYR A 51 -40.26 -10.94 0.11
N PRO A 52 -40.98 -11.21 -1.00
CA PRO A 52 -40.75 -12.41 -1.80
C PRO A 52 -39.33 -12.43 -2.35
N ALA A 53 -38.61 -13.51 -2.08
CA ALA A 53 -37.27 -13.73 -2.59
C ALA A 53 -37.24 -13.62 -4.12
N LEU A 54 -36.22 -12.94 -4.67
CA LEU A 54 -36.01 -12.86 -6.11
C LEU A 54 -35.55 -14.21 -6.64
N THR A 55 -36.10 -14.61 -7.78
CA THR A 55 -35.66 -15.80 -8.52
C THR A 55 -35.03 -15.35 -9.85
N LYS A 56 -34.07 -16.12 -10.35
CA LYS A 56 -33.36 -15.85 -11.63
C LYS A 56 -34.31 -15.79 -12.85
N ALA A 57 -35.52 -16.34 -12.74
CA ALA A 57 -36.47 -16.47 -13.83
C ALA A 57 -37.30 -15.20 -14.13
N ALA A 58 -37.21 -14.14 -13.31
CA ALA A 58 -37.93 -12.89 -13.54
C ALA A 58 -37.11 -11.68 -13.05
N PRO A 59 -36.40 -10.95 -13.93
CA PRO A 59 -35.73 -9.72 -13.52
C PRO A 59 -36.79 -8.73 -13.00
N ARG A 60 -36.60 -8.23 -11.78
CA ARG A 60 -37.47 -7.20 -11.21
C ARG A 60 -36.78 -5.84 -11.29
N THR A 61 -37.58 -4.81 -11.47
CA THR A 61 -37.17 -3.40 -11.32
C THR A 61 -37.32 -2.89 -9.87
N ALA A 62 -37.89 -3.73 -9.00
CA ALA A 62 -38.25 -3.39 -7.63
C ALA A 62 -38.03 -4.59 -6.70
N LEU A 63 -37.59 -4.32 -5.47
CA LEU A 63 -37.47 -5.29 -4.39
C LEU A 63 -38.81 -5.52 -3.68
N GLY A 64 -39.78 -4.61 -3.88
CA GLY A 64 -41.04 -4.58 -3.15
C GLY A 64 -40.93 -3.87 -1.81
N ILE A 65 -39.78 -3.24 -1.53
CA ILE A 65 -39.50 -2.47 -0.31
C ILE A 65 -39.69 -0.99 -0.69
N PRO A 66 -40.76 -0.31 -0.25
CA PRO A 66 -41.11 1.01 -0.79
C PRO A 66 -39.98 2.05 -0.75
N VAL A 67 -39.19 2.05 0.33
CA VAL A 67 -38.04 2.96 0.50
C VAL A 67 -36.89 2.66 -0.47
N LEU A 68 -36.71 1.40 -0.89
CA LEU A 68 -35.70 1.02 -1.88
C LEU A 68 -36.23 1.11 -3.31
N ASP A 69 -37.52 0.87 -3.52
CA ASP A 69 -38.15 1.00 -4.82
C ASP A 69 -38.18 2.47 -5.27
N GLY A 70 -38.34 3.42 -4.32
CA GLY A 70 -38.17 4.85 -4.58
C GLY A 70 -36.75 5.22 -5.01
N LEU A 71 -35.73 4.65 -4.37
CA LEU A 71 -34.33 4.82 -4.79
C LEU A 71 -34.05 4.15 -6.14
N SER A 72 -34.64 2.99 -6.38
CA SER A 72 -34.52 2.25 -7.64
C SER A 72 -35.07 3.08 -8.80
N ALA A 73 -36.22 3.73 -8.60
CA ALA A 73 -36.78 4.66 -9.58
C ALA A 73 -35.91 5.91 -9.77
N LYS A 74 -35.42 6.53 -8.67
CA LYS A 74 -34.53 7.71 -8.72
C LYS A 74 -33.27 7.45 -9.56
N HIS A 75 -32.66 6.28 -9.39
CA HIS A 75 -31.40 5.91 -10.04
C HIS A 75 -31.57 5.12 -11.35
N GLY A 76 -32.80 4.94 -11.83
CA GLY A 76 -33.06 4.23 -13.08
C GLY A 76 -32.63 2.76 -13.05
N VAL A 77 -32.85 2.07 -11.93
CA VAL A 77 -32.55 0.64 -11.81
C VAL A 77 -33.45 -0.17 -12.75
N THR A 78 -32.83 -0.88 -13.67
CA THR A 78 -33.50 -1.65 -14.73
C THR A 78 -33.64 -3.12 -14.37
N ARG A 79 -32.78 -3.63 -13.48
CA ARG A 79 -32.78 -5.05 -13.09
C ARG A 79 -32.18 -5.23 -11.71
N ILE A 80 -32.81 -6.08 -10.91
CA ILE A 80 -32.33 -6.52 -9.60
C ILE A 80 -32.29 -8.05 -9.60
N GLU A 81 -31.18 -8.62 -9.17
CA GLU A 81 -30.99 -10.08 -9.06
C GLU A 81 -30.27 -10.46 -7.76
N PRO A 82 -30.39 -11.71 -7.28
CA PRO A 82 -29.55 -12.19 -6.18
C PRO A 82 -28.06 -12.18 -6.55
N ALA A 83 -27.20 -11.71 -5.64
CA ALA A 83 -25.75 -11.76 -5.83
C ALA A 83 -25.18 -13.19 -5.74
N PHE A 84 -25.86 -14.07 -5.02
CA PHE A 84 -25.52 -15.48 -4.91
C PHE A 84 -26.67 -16.34 -5.43
N TYR A 85 -26.38 -17.17 -6.44
CA TYR A 85 -27.35 -18.07 -7.04
C TYR A 85 -27.24 -19.46 -6.41
N ASP A 86 -28.07 -19.73 -5.42
CA ASP A 86 -28.33 -21.08 -4.90
C ASP A 86 -29.85 -21.21 -4.66
N PRO A 87 -30.56 -22.11 -5.36
CA PRO A 87 -31.99 -22.35 -5.14
C PRO A 87 -32.34 -22.74 -3.69
N ARG A 88 -31.37 -23.25 -2.94
CA ARG A 88 -31.51 -23.65 -1.52
C ARG A 88 -30.74 -22.72 -0.58
N ILE A 89 -30.43 -21.49 -1.01
CA ILE A 89 -29.65 -20.54 -0.19
C ILE A 89 -30.31 -20.28 1.18
N ALA A 90 -31.64 -20.33 1.24
CA ALA A 90 -32.42 -20.18 2.47
C ALA A 90 -32.29 -21.40 3.42
N GLU A 91 -31.92 -22.57 2.91
CA GLU A 91 -31.67 -23.80 3.69
C GLU A 91 -30.20 -23.91 4.13
N ASN A 92 -29.31 -23.18 3.47
CA ASN A 92 -27.88 -23.19 3.77
C ASN A 92 -27.58 -22.35 5.02
N LYS A 93 -27.32 -23.05 6.14
CA LYS A 93 -27.02 -22.43 7.44
C LYS A 93 -25.88 -21.41 7.41
N LEU A 94 -24.84 -21.64 6.61
CA LEU A 94 -23.72 -20.69 6.46
C LEU A 94 -24.15 -19.46 5.67
N ALA A 95 -24.85 -19.66 4.55
CA ALA A 95 -25.35 -18.56 3.74
C ALA A 95 -26.29 -17.65 4.54
N VAL A 96 -27.24 -18.23 5.28
CA VAL A 96 -28.17 -17.51 6.16
C VAL A 96 -27.45 -16.82 7.32
N ARG A 97 -26.48 -17.49 7.96
CA ARG A 97 -25.66 -16.90 9.04
C ARG A 97 -24.92 -15.65 8.55
N HIS A 98 -24.34 -15.70 7.35
CA HIS A 98 -23.59 -14.57 6.79
C HIS A 98 -24.45 -13.61 5.97
N GLY A 99 -25.74 -13.90 5.77
CA GLY A 99 -26.68 -13.04 5.06
C GLY A 99 -26.46 -12.99 3.54
N LEU A 100 -25.94 -14.06 2.95
CA LEU A 100 -25.73 -14.16 1.48
C LEU A 100 -27.07 -14.20 0.73
N ASP A 101 -28.11 -14.72 1.38
CA ASP A 101 -29.50 -14.72 0.93
C ASP A 101 -30.13 -13.32 0.84
N LEU A 102 -29.46 -12.31 1.43
CA LEU A 102 -29.91 -10.92 1.49
C LEU A 102 -29.09 -10.00 0.59
N MET A 103 -28.24 -10.56 -0.27
CA MET A 103 -27.38 -9.78 -1.16
C MET A 103 -27.94 -9.74 -2.58
N TYR A 104 -28.01 -8.55 -3.16
CA TYR A 104 -28.60 -8.29 -4.46
C TYR A 104 -27.67 -7.42 -5.31
N VAL A 105 -27.69 -7.65 -6.62
CA VAL A 105 -27.03 -6.81 -7.63
C VAL A 105 -28.11 -5.97 -8.32
N LEU A 106 -27.92 -4.66 -8.30
CA LEU A 106 -28.73 -3.68 -9.00
C LEU A 106 -28.02 -3.27 -10.27
N HIS A 107 -28.75 -3.22 -11.37
CA HIS A 107 -28.29 -2.81 -12.69
C HIS A 107 -28.97 -1.50 -13.06
N PHE A 108 -28.20 -0.51 -13.50
CA PHE A 108 -28.66 0.81 -13.94
C PHE A 108 -27.77 1.30 -15.10
N ASP A 109 -28.01 2.52 -15.59
CA ASP A 109 -27.22 3.08 -16.70
C ASP A 109 -25.72 3.09 -16.33
N ALA A 110 -24.88 2.52 -17.19
CA ALA A 110 -23.43 2.50 -17.03
C ALA A 110 -22.80 3.90 -16.97
N LYS A 111 -23.51 4.94 -17.42
CA LYS A 111 -23.09 6.35 -17.33
C LYS A 111 -23.52 7.04 -16.04
N ALA A 112 -24.32 6.39 -15.20
CA ALA A 112 -24.71 6.97 -13.92
C ALA A 112 -23.49 7.09 -12.98
N ASP A 113 -23.53 8.10 -12.12
CA ASP A 113 -22.55 8.27 -11.05
C ASP A 113 -22.75 7.16 -9.99
N VAL A 114 -21.89 6.14 -10.04
CA VAL A 114 -21.97 4.99 -9.14
C VAL A 114 -21.82 5.40 -7.67
N GLU A 115 -21.06 6.46 -7.38
CA GLU A 115 -20.79 6.91 -6.01
C GLU A 115 -22.04 7.57 -5.43
N ALA A 116 -22.73 8.39 -6.24
CA ALA A 116 -24.01 8.95 -5.86
C ALA A 116 -25.07 7.87 -5.62
N VAL A 117 -25.14 6.85 -6.49
CA VAL A 117 -26.02 5.70 -6.30
C VAL A 117 -25.66 4.95 -5.02
N TRP A 118 -24.38 4.61 -4.85
CA TRP A 118 -23.87 3.92 -3.66
C TRP A 118 -24.22 4.65 -2.37
N ARG A 119 -23.97 5.97 -2.28
CA ARG A 119 -24.22 6.77 -1.08
C ARG A 119 -25.69 6.73 -0.67
N ASP A 120 -26.59 6.92 -1.63
CA ASP A 120 -28.04 6.88 -1.38
C ASP A 120 -28.51 5.51 -0.85
N TYR A 121 -27.97 4.42 -1.38
CA TYR A 121 -28.28 3.07 -0.89
C TYR A 121 -27.62 2.79 0.46
N GLN A 122 -26.37 3.19 0.65
CA GLN A 122 -25.60 2.96 1.88
C GLN A 122 -26.23 3.66 3.09
N ASP A 123 -26.81 4.84 2.89
CA ASP A 123 -27.48 5.62 3.94
C ASP A 123 -28.93 5.15 4.20
N ASN A 124 -29.46 4.24 3.38
CA ASN A 124 -30.83 3.77 3.52
C ASN A 124 -30.97 2.81 4.73
N PRO A 125 -31.97 3.01 5.62
CA PRO A 125 -32.14 2.18 6.81
C PRO A 125 -32.49 0.71 6.52
N ALA A 126 -32.92 0.35 5.31
CA ALA A 126 -33.14 -1.03 4.89
C ALA A 126 -31.84 -1.77 4.49
N VAL A 127 -30.76 -1.01 4.19
CA VAL A 127 -29.49 -1.54 3.71
C VAL A 127 -28.51 -1.70 4.88
N ALA A 128 -27.87 -2.86 4.95
CA ALA A 128 -26.80 -3.16 5.90
C ALA A 128 -25.43 -2.76 5.33
N ALA A 129 -25.24 -2.92 4.03
CA ALA A 129 -24.04 -2.50 3.31
C ALA A 129 -24.36 -2.31 1.82
N ALA A 130 -23.69 -1.36 1.18
CA ALA A 130 -23.66 -1.22 -0.27
C ALA A 130 -22.21 -1.14 -0.76
N SER A 131 -21.94 -1.64 -1.96
CA SER A 131 -20.64 -1.57 -2.61
C SER A 131 -20.81 -1.61 -4.12
N PRO A 132 -20.05 -0.83 -4.91
CA PRO A 132 -19.92 -1.08 -6.34
C PRO A 132 -19.47 -2.52 -6.61
N ASN A 133 -19.85 -3.07 -7.77
CA ASN A 133 -19.43 -4.41 -8.19
C ASN A 133 -17.97 -4.37 -8.67
N GLY A 134 -17.03 -4.62 -7.77
CA GLY A 134 -15.59 -4.58 -8.06
C GLY A 134 -15.18 -5.56 -9.17
N ILE A 135 -14.31 -5.11 -10.07
CA ILE A 135 -13.61 -5.96 -11.03
C ILE A 135 -12.53 -6.70 -10.27
N ARG A 136 -12.53 -8.04 -10.35
CA ARG A 136 -11.39 -8.83 -9.87
C ARG A 136 -10.22 -8.55 -10.79
N GLN A 137 -9.27 -7.76 -10.31
CA GLN A 137 -7.98 -7.62 -10.95
C GLN A 137 -7.12 -8.85 -10.60
N TYR A 138 -6.31 -9.30 -11.55
CA TYR A 138 -5.25 -10.26 -11.22
C TYR A 138 -4.32 -9.55 -10.24
N CYS A 139 -3.96 -10.23 -9.15
CA CYS A 139 -3.03 -9.64 -8.20
C CYS A 139 -1.73 -9.23 -8.90
N TYR A 140 -1.21 -8.08 -8.50
CA TYR A 140 0.04 -7.55 -9.01
C TYR A 140 1.12 -8.63 -9.02
N THR A 141 1.77 -8.80 -10.16
CA THR A 141 2.83 -9.79 -10.35
C THR A 141 4.07 -9.05 -10.81
N PRO A 142 5.10 -8.97 -9.94
CA PRO A 142 6.37 -8.35 -10.33
C PRO A 142 7.02 -9.02 -11.55
N ASP A 143 7.85 -8.29 -12.27
CA ASP A 143 8.55 -8.76 -13.48
C ASP A 143 9.86 -9.53 -13.20
N ASP A 144 10.19 -9.72 -11.91
CA ASP A 144 11.35 -10.45 -11.40
C ASP A 144 11.37 -11.92 -11.90
N PRO A 145 12.39 -12.35 -12.68
CA PRO A 145 12.40 -13.66 -13.33
C PRO A 145 12.35 -14.86 -12.38
N GLN A 146 12.82 -14.72 -11.13
CA GLN A 146 12.82 -15.80 -10.15
C GLN A 146 11.63 -15.76 -9.18
N LEU A 147 10.66 -14.86 -9.37
CA LEU A 147 9.44 -14.78 -8.54
C LEU A 147 8.73 -16.14 -8.39
N GLY A 148 8.71 -16.94 -9.47
CA GLY A 148 8.10 -18.27 -9.46
C GLY A 148 8.76 -19.28 -8.51
N SER A 149 10.00 -19.04 -8.10
CA SER A 149 10.74 -19.86 -7.12
C SER A 149 10.45 -19.48 -5.67
N GLN A 150 9.88 -18.29 -5.43
CA GLN A 150 9.63 -17.73 -4.09
C GLN A 150 8.27 -18.16 -3.53
N TRP A 151 8.17 -19.44 -3.16
CA TRP A 151 6.92 -20.04 -2.64
C TRP A 151 6.28 -19.27 -1.48
N HIS A 152 7.08 -18.58 -0.67
CA HIS A 152 6.62 -17.87 0.52
C HIS A 152 5.78 -16.63 0.19
N LEU A 153 6.05 -15.94 -0.92
CA LEU A 153 5.31 -14.74 -1.33
C LEU A 153 3.83 -15.06 -1.57
N ALA A 154 3.56 -16.22 -2.19
CA ALA A 154 2.18 -16.70 -2.35
C ALA A 154 1.53 -17.09 -1.01
N LYS A 155 2.30 -17.62 -0.05
CA LYS A 155 1.77 -18.01 1.28
C LYS A 155 1.40 -16.82 2.15
N ILE A 156 2.17 -15.74 2.08
CA ILE A 156 1.87 -14.49 2.79
C ILE A 156 0.92 -13.58 1.99
N GLN A 157 0.49 -14.01 0.80
CA GLN A 157 -0.39 -13.25 -0.10
C GLN A 157 0.22 -11.89 -0.51
N ALA A 158 1.54 -11.84 -0.72
CA ALA A 158 2.28 -10.61 -1.03
C ALA A 158 1.69 -9.89 -2.26
N GLN A 159 1.37 -10.62 -3.32
CA GLN A 159 0.78 -10.08 -4.55
C GLN A 159 -0.55 -9.34 -4.32
N ALA A 160 -1.39 -9.85 -3.41
CA ALA A 160 -2.64 -9.19 -3.04
C ALA A 160 -2.40 -7.99 -2.12
N ALA A 161 -1.32 -8.00 -1.33
CA ALA A 161 -0.92 -6.85 -0.52
C ALA A 161 -0.34 -5.73 -1.40
N TRP A 162 0.42 -6.07 -2.44
CA TRP A 162 0.98 -5.12 -3.41
C TRP A 162 -0.09 -4.42 -4.25
N ASP A 163 -1.27 -5.04 -4.46
CA ASP A 163 -2.45 -4.35 -5.00
C ASP A 163 -2.96 -3.19 -4.11
N VAL A 164 -2.65 -3.23 -2.81
CA VAL A 164 -3.06 -2.21 -1.82
C VAL A 164 -1.95 -1.19 -1.59
N THR A 165 -0.72 -1.65 -1.44
CA THR A 165 0.48 -0.80 -1.28
C THR A 165 1.74 -1.59 -1.60
N GLN A 166 2.67 -0.94 -2.28
CA GLN A 166 4.01 -1.46 -2.59
C GLN A 166 5.07 -0.93 -1.61
N GLY A 167 4.65 -0.41 -0.45
CA GLY A 167 5.56 0.20 0.51
C GLY A 167 5.78 1.70 0.25
N ASP A 168 6.75 2.26 0.96
CA ASP A 168 7.15 3.67 0.87
C ASP A 168 8.64 3.76 1.21
N SER A 169 9.41 4.48 0.39
CA SER A 169 10.84 4.71 0.60
C SER A 169 11.18 5.41 1.93
N ALA A 170 10.21 6.07 2.57
CA ALA A 170 10.37 6.63 3.91
C ALA A 170 10.38 5.55 5.02
N VAL A 171 9.95 4.32 4.72
CA VAL A 171 10.06 3.19 5.64
C VAL A 171 11.42 2.54 5.45
N VAL A 172 12.25 2.61 6.49
CA VAL A 172 13.60 2.06 6.52
C VAL A 172 13.63 0.77 7.33
N LEU A 173 14.16 -0.30 6.75
CA LEU A 173 14.34 -1.61 7.34
C LEU A 173 15.81 -1.75 7.80
N ALA A 174 16.03 -1.74 9.11
CA ALA A 174 17.33 -2.03 9.69
C ALA A 174 17.54 -3.55 9.79
N ILE A 175 18.56 -4.07 9.11
CA ILE A 175 18.87 -5.49 9.06
C ILE A 175 20.19 -5.72 9.79
N VAL A 176 20.10 -6.36 10.95
CA VAL A 176 21.24 -6.68 11.81
C VAL A 176 21.62 -8.14 11.57
N ASP A 177 22.71 -8.38 10.86
CA ASP A 177 23.08 -9.72 10.39
C ASP A 177 24.61 -9.85 10.15
N SER A 178 25.04 -10.77 9.28
CA SER A 178 26.45 -11.00 8.92
C SER A 178 27.05 -10.00 7.92
N GLY A 179 26.26 -8.99 7.54
CA GLY A 179 26.60 -8.00 6.52
C GLY A 179 25.64 -8.07 5.34
N CYS A 180 25.95 -7.31 4.29
CA CYS A 180 25.23 -7.38 3.03
C CYS A 180 26.14 -6.96 1.89
N ASP A 181 26.10 -7.70 0.79
CA ASP A 181 26.55 -7.18 -0.51
C ASP A 181 25.61 -6.06 -0.94
N TRP A 182 25.90 -4.84 -0.48
CA TRP A 182 25.13 -3.65 -0.79
C TRP A 182 25.30 -3.19 -2.25
N THR A 183 26.30 -3.74 -2.96
CA THR A 183 26.52 -3.50 -4.40
C THR A 183 25.71 -4.44 -5.30
N HIS A 184 25.09 -5.48 -4.74
CA HIS A 184 24.36 -6.48 -5.50
C HIS A 184 23.28 -5.81 -6.39
N VAL A 185 23.25 -6.17 -7.67
CA VAL A 185 22.39 -5.54 -8.69
C VAL A 185 20.90 -5.58 -8.35
N ASP A 186 20.50 -6.58 -7.57
CA ASP A 186 19.11 -6.79 -7.13
C ASP A 186 18.80 -6.18 -5.75
N LEU A 187 19.79 -5.58 -5.09
CA LEU A 187 19.64 -5.00 -3.75
C LEU A 187 19.98 -3.51 -3.71
N ALA A 188 20.90 -3.04 -4.56
CA ALA A 188 21.40 -1.67 -4.55
C ALA A 188 20.30 -0.62 -4.77
N GLY A 189 19.28 -0.94 -5.58
CA GLY A 189 18.15 -0.03 -5.86
C GLY A 189 17.28 0.29 -4.66
N ASN A 190 17.36 -0.51 -3.60
CA ASN A 190 16.62 -0.34 -2.35
C ASN A 190 17.49 0.01 -1.14
N SER A 191 18.78 0.27 -1.32
CA SER A 191 19.62 0.75 -0.23
C SER A 191 19.10 2.07 0.35
N TRP A 192 19.04 2.17 1.66
CA TRP A 192 18.91 3.43 2.36
C TRP A 192 20.29 4.09 2.41
N ILE A 193 20.31 5.41 2.22
CA ILE A 193 21.51 6.22 2.25
C ILE A 193 21.40 7.18 3.43
N ASN A 194 22.42 7.21 4.29
CA ASN A 194 22.54 8.20 5.33
C ASN A 194 22.77 9.56 4.68
N ALA A 195 21.72 10.38 4.60
CA ALA A 195 21.75 11.65 3.89
C ALA A 195 22.73 12.67 4.51
N ALA A 196 23.15 12.48 5.76
CA ALA A 196 24.17 13.29 6.39
C ALA A 196 25.59 12.92 5.91
N GLU A 197 25.82 11.64 5.65
CA GLU A 197 27.10 11.08 5.20
C GLU A 197 27.20 10.98 3.66
N ASP A 198 26.10 11.16 2.92
CA ASP A 198 26.09 11.35 1.46
C ASP A 198 26.57 12.76 1.11
N ILE A 199 27.90 12.94 1.14
CA ILE A 199 28.58 14.24 0.96
C ILE A 199 28.28 14.85 -0.40
N ASN A 200 28.12 14.02 -1.42
CA ASN A 200 27.90 14.50 -2.78
C ASN A 200 26.40 14.71 -3.11
N HIS A 201 25.50 14.25 -2.23
CA HIS A 201 24.05 14.39 -2.27
C HIS A 201 23.39 13.78 -3.52
N ASN A 202 23.92 12.68 -4.04
CA ASN A 202 23.34 11.99 -5.20
C ASN A 202 22.40 10.82 -4.82
N GLY A 203 22.30 10.48 -3.53
CA GLY A 203 21.45 9.40 -3.03
C GLY A 203 21.96 8.00 -3.40
N VAL A 204 23.25 7.85 -3.66
CA VAL A 204 23.96 6.59 -3.95
C VAL A 204 25.27 6.62 -3.20
N PHE A 205 25.64 5.52 -2.56
CA PHE A 205 26.94 5.43 -1.93
C PHE A 205 28.07 5.27 -2.95
N ASP A 206 28.94 6.26 -3.00
CA ASP A 206 30.17 6.29 -3.76
C ASP A 206 31.35 6.02 -2.83
N ASN A 207 31.77 4.75 -2.75
CA ASN A 207 32.93 4.29 -1.97
C ASN A 207 34.26 4.81 -2.53
N SER A 208 34.46 6.13 -2.44
CA SER A 208 35.63 6.87 -2.84
C SER A 208 35.71 8.18 -2.05
N PRO A 209 36.88 8.83 -1.97
CA PRO A 209 37.02 10.03 -1.16
C PRO A 209 36.12 11.18 -1.63
N ALA A 210 35.55 11.94 -0.70
CA ALA A 210 34.73 13.12 -0.99
C ALA A 210 35.47 14.17 -1.85
N ALA A 211 36.79 14.30 -1.66
CA ALA A 211 37.64 15.16 -2.48
C ALA A 211 37.69 14.75 -3.98
N SER A 212 37.29 13.52 -4.30
CA SER A 212 37.19 12.98 -5.67
C SER A 212 35.74 12.88 -6.15
N GLY A 213 34.78 13.42 -5.38
CA GLY A 213 33.36 13.37 -5.69
C GLY A 213 32.63 12.12 -5.18
N GLY A 214 33.21 11.37 -4.24
CA GLY A 214 32.50 10.32 -3.50
C GLY A 214 31.99 10.82 -2.14
N ASP A 215 31.85 9.90 -1.18
CA ASP A 215 31.24 10.18 0.12
C ASP A 215 32.19 10.07 1.31
N LEU A 216 33.38 9.50 1.14
CA LEU A 216 34.28 9.26 2.27
C LEU A 216 35.13 10.49 2.60
N ASP A 217 34.84 11.18 3.69
CA ASP A 217 35.63 12.33 4.15
C ASP A 217 36.30 12.12 5.52
N GLY A 218 35.95 11.01 6.20
CA GLY A 218 36.52 10.61 7.48
C GLY A 218 35.95 11.38 8.67
N ILE A 219 34.79 12.02 8.51
CA ILE A 219 34.05 12.75 9.52
C ILE A 219 32.77 11.96 9.86
N ASP A 220 32.27 12.17 11.08
CA ASP A 220 30.94 11.73 11.52
C ASP A 220 30.05 12.98 11.46
N ASP A 221 29.33 13.15 10.35
CA ASP A 221 28.61 14.37 10.00
C ASP A 221 27.26 14.48 10.72
N ASP A 222 26.65 13.36 11.10
CA ASP A 222 25.44 13.34 11.92
C ASP A 222 25.69 13.25 13.44
N GLY A 223 26.93 12.98 13.86
CA GLY A 223 27.36 12.89 15.26
C GLY A 223 26.85 11.64 15.97
N ASN A 224 26.55 10.56 15.23
CA ASN A 224 26.04 9.31 15.78
C ASN A 224 27.14 8.41 16.38
N GLY A 225 28.41 8.77 16.17
CA GLY A 225 29.60 8.05 16.64
C GLY A 225 30.20 7.08 15.63
N LEU A 226 29.68 7.04 14.40
CA LEU A 226 30.07 6.16 13.30
C LEU A 226 30.52 7.05 12.13
N ILE A 227 31.77 6.93 11.72
CA ILE A 227 32.37 7.79 10.69
C ILE A 227 32.02 7.27 9.30
N ASP A 228 31.51 8.10 8.39
CA ASP A 228 31.21 7.74 7.00
C ASP A 228 30.21 6.54 6.89
N ASP A 229 29.19 6.41 7.76
CA ASP A 229 28.25 5.27 7.80
C ASP A 229 27.12 5.32 6.73
N VAL A 230 27.50 5.65 5.49
CA VAL A 230 26.59 5.97 4.37
C VAL A 230 25.55 4.88 4.08
N VAL A 231 25.94 3.60 4.13
CA VAL A 231 25.07 2.43 3.84
C VAL A 231 24.86 1.53 5.05
N GLY A 232 25.23 2.02 6.23
CA GLY A 232 25.26 1.27 7.47
C GLY A 232 26.66 1.10 8.02
N TRP A 233 26.82 0.12 8.92
CA TRP A 233 28.02 0.00 9.74
C TRP A 233 28.40 -1.44 10.03
N ASP A 234 29.69 -1.71 10.15
CA ASP A 234 30.22 -2.97 10.66
C ASP A 234 30.67 -2.86 12.12
N PHE A 235 29.88 -3.45 13.01
CA PHE A 235 30.22 -3.54 14.43
C PHE A 235 31.24 -4.66 14.74
N THR A 236 31.53 -5.54 13.79
CA THR A 236 32.51 -6.62 13.92
C THR A 236 33.92 -6.08 13.82
N ASP A 237 34.20 -5.36 12.74
CA ASP A 237 35.52 -4.78 12.45
C ASP A 237 35.61 -3.29 12.84
N ASN A 238 34.48 -2.69 13.23
CA ASN A 238 34.36 -1.32 13.69
C ASN A 238 34.78 -0.31 12.60
N ASP A 239 34.20 -0.49 11.41
CA ASP A 239 34.35 0.40 10.27
C ASP A 239 33.00 0.59 9.53
N ASN A 240 33.05 1.39 8.48
CA ASN A 240 31.88 1.81 7.70
C ASN A 240 31.55 0.87 6.54
N ASP A 241 32.12 -0.32 6.48
CA ASP A 241 31.86 -1.27 5.40
C ASP A 241 31.06 -2.48 5.91
N PRO A 242 29.71 -2.44 5.89
CA PRO A 242 28.89 -3.58 6.28
C PRO A 242 28.91 -4.73 5.25
N TYR A 243 29.86 -4.73 4.30
CA TYR A 243 30.04 -5.80 3.33
C TYR A 243 30.56 -7.08 4.02
N PRO A 244 30.11 -8.28 3.61
CA PRO A 244 30.59 -9.52 4.21
C PRO A 244 32.02 -9.85 3.78
N ASP A 245 32.92 -10.14 4.73
CA ASP A 245 34.32 -10.56 4.46
C ASP A 245 34.46 -11.82 3.59
N GLY A 246 33.42 -12.64 3.54
CA GLY A 246 33.42 -13.98 2.94
C GLY A 246 32.69 -14.05 1.62
N ASP A 247 31.73 -14.98 1.54
CA ASP A 247 30.86 -15.11 0.38
C ASP A 247 29.89 -13.91 0.35
N PRO A 248 29.84 -13.11 -0.73
CA PRO A 248 28.83 -12.04 -0.84
C PRO A 248 27.40 -12.56 -0.85
N SER A 249 27.17 -13.86 -1.13
CA SER A 249 25.88 -14.53 -1.02
C SER A 249 25.61 -15.12 0.38
N ASP A 250 26.17 -14.50 1.43
CA ASP A 250 26.01 -14.96 2.81
C ASP A 250 24.55 -14.85 3.33
N HIS A 251 24.40 -15.23 4.60
CA HIS A 251 23.13 -15.18 5.31
C HIS A 251 22.52 -13.76 5.30
N GLY A 252 23.33 -12.74 5.57
CA GLY A 252 22.89 -11.36 5.64
C GLY A 252 22.43 -10.79 4.30
N THR A 253 23.15 -11.04 3.21
CA THR A 253 22.70 -10.68 1.84
C THR A 253 21.39 -11.38 1.49
N HIS A 254 21.24 -12.65 1.82
CA HIS A 254 20.00 -13.39 1.58
C HIS A 254 18.84 -12.85 2.41
N CYS A 255 19.06 -12.48 3.68
CA CYS A 255 18.08 -11.83 4.54
C CYS A 255 17.65 -10.46 4.00
N ASN A 256 18.60 -9.67 3.48
CA ASN A 256 18.32 -8.41 2.79
C ASN A 256 17.39 -8.62 1.58
N GLY A 257 17.67 -9.60 0.73
CA GLY A 257 16.80 -9.94 -0.41
C GLY A 257 15.40 -10.41 0.01
N CYS A 258 15.32 -11.24 1.06
CA CYS A 258 14.05 -11.68 1.62
C CYS A 258 13.20 -10.53 2.20
N ALA A 259 13.83 -9.44 2.61
CA ALA A 259 13.14 -8.27 3.15
C ALA A 259 12.75 -7.28 2.06
N ALA A 260 13.71 -6.85 1.23
CA ALA A 260 13.54 -5.74 0.29
C ALA A 260 14.49 -5.82 -0.92
N ALA A 261 14.55 -6.97 -1.61
CA ALA A 261 15.06 -6.99 -2.97
C ALA A 261 14.35 -5.96 -3.86
N THR A 262 15.09 -5.42 -4.83
CA THR A 262 14.64 -4.36 -5.74
C THR A 262 13.61 -4.92 -6.69
N THR A 263 12.35 -4.89 -6.27
CA THR A 263 11.24 -5.54 -6.98
C THR A 263 10.90 -4.75 -8.25
N ASP A 264 10.49 -5.45 -9.32
CA ASP A 264 10.20 -4.86 -10.64
C ASP A 264 11.38 -4.19 -11.36
N ASN A 265 12.57 -4.76 -11.21
CA ASN A 265 13.75 -4.34 -11.96
C ASN A 265 14.12 -5.30 -13.11
N GLY A 266 13.31 -6.34 -13.37
CA GLY A 266 13.57 -7.38 -14.36
C GLY A 266 14.74 -8.32 -14.04
N ILE A 267 15.22 -8.33 -12.79
CA ILE A 267 16.36 -9.12 -12.30
C ILE A 267 15.89 -9.96 -11.12
N GLY A 268 16.60 -11.07 -10.85
CA GLY A 268 16.53 -11.79 -9.57
C GLY A 268 15.13 -12.04 -9.01
N VAL A 269 14.91 -11.58 -7.78
CA VAL A 269 13.81 -11.94 -6.87
C VAL A 269 13.08 -10.70 -6.34
N ALA A 270 11.82 -10.87 -5.93
CA ALA A 270 11.04 -9.80 -5.31
C ALA A 270 11.12 -9.83 -3.77
N GLY A 271 11.20 -8.66 -3.15
CA GLY A 271 11.12 -8.49 -1.69
C GLY A 271 9.72 -8.02 -1.26
N PRO A 272 9.15 -8.53 -0.15
CA PRO A 272 7.86 -8.06 0.36
C PRO A 272 7.86 -6.57 0.73
N GLY A 273 9.02 -6.02 1.11
CA GLY A 273 9.22 -4.60 1.36
C GLY A 273 9.09 -3.71 0.11
N PHE A 274 9.29 -4.29 -1.08
CA PHE A 274 9.10 -3.66 -2.39
C PHE A 274 9.74 -2.26 -2.52
N ASP A 275 9.04 -1.15 -2.21
CA ASP A 275 9.57 0.23 -2.27
C ASP A 275 10.22 0.71 -0.96
N CYS A 276 10.23 -0.11 0.10
CA CYS A 276 10.96 0.21 1.34
C CYS A 276 12.47 0.32 1.10
N ARG A 277 13.16 1.10 1.93
CA ARG A 277 14.62 1.15 1.94
C ARG A 277 15.22 0.24 3.01
N ARG A 278 16.43 -0.26 2.78
CA ARG A 278 17.16 -1.14 3.71
C ARG A 278 18.50 -0.55 4.11
N ILE A 279 18.86 -0.67 5.39
CA ILE A 279 20.20 -0.38 5.91
C ILE A 279 20.73 -1.63 6.60
N SER A 280 22.02 -1.92 6.44
CA SER A 280 22.64 -3.13 6.98
C SER A 280 23.60 -2.80 8.13
N PHE A 281 23.50 -3.58 9.20
CA PHE A 281 24.43 -3.55 10.31
C PHE A 281 25.08 -4.92 10.43
N ARG A 282 26.38 -4.99 10.13
CA ARG A 282 27.15 -6.23 10.28
C ARG A 282 27.54 -6.39 11.75
N CYS A 283 27.23 -7.55 12.32
CA CYS A 283 27.43 -7.84 13.75
C CYS A 283 28.10 -9.20 14.00
N THR A 284 28.45 -9.93 12.95
CA THR A 284 29.09 -11.23 13.02
C THR A 284 29.96 -11.46 11.78
N ALA A 285 31.04 -12.24 11.94
CA ALA A 285 31.99 -12.57 10.87
C ALA A 285 31.47 -13.59 9.81
N GLY A 286 30.16 -13.68 9.58
CA GLY A 286 29.57 -14.70 8.69
C GLY A 286 29.41 -16.09 9.34
N GLY A 287 28.44 -16.86 8.85
CA GLY A 287 28.08 -18.21 9.31
C GLY A 287 28.22 -19.28 8.23
#